data_AF-A0A1C6JNG7-F1
#
_entry.id   AF-A0A1C6JNG7-F1
#
_cell.length_a   1.000
_cell.length_b   1.000
_cell.length_c   1.000
_cell.angle_alpha   90.00
_cell.angle_beta   90.00
_cell.angle_gamma   90.00
#
_symmetry.space_group_name_H-M   'P 1'
#
loop_
_entity.id
_entity.type
_entity.pdbx_description
1 polymer ?
#
loop_
_entity_poly.entity_id
_entity_poly.type
_entity_poly.pdbx_seq_one_letter_code
_entity_poly.pdbx_strand_id
1 'polypeptide(L)' 'MYEKYLEQLEEAGKIRNLKERSINCYKNYVSYFLKYQNKNPEETQKAHFMPESPRMQKISFKAQG' A
#
# COMPACT_ATOMS: atom_id res chain seq x y z
N MET A 1 -4.49 -15.48 3.45
CA MET A 1 -5.01 -14.40 2.56
C MET A 1 -3.93 -13.42 2.13
N TYR A 2 -3.12 -12.85 3.04
CA TYR A 2 -2.11 -11.83 2.68
C TYR A 2 -0.65 -12.31 2.66
N GLU A 3 -0.37 -13.56 3.06
CA GLU A 3 1.00 -14.08 3.23
C GLU A 3 1.84 -13.96 1.96
N LYS A 4 1.30 -14.41 0.81
CA LYS A 4 1.99 -14.31 -0.48
C LYS A 4 2.37 -12.87 -0.87
N TYR A 5 1.52 -11.89 -0.55
CA TYR A 5 1.81 -10.47 -0.81
C TYR A 5 2.90 -9.94 0.14
N LEU A 6 2.85 -10.33 1.41
CA LEU A 6 3.86 -9.94 2.40
C LEU A 6 5.22 -10.59 2.11
N GLU A 7 5.25 -11.80 1.54
CA GLU A 7 6.46 -12.46 1.04
C GLU A 7 7.07 -11.70 -0.15
N GLN A 8 6.27 -11.28 -1.13
CA GLN A 8 6.74 -10.46 -2.24
C GLN A 8 7.30 -9.11 -1.77
N LEU A 9 6.67 -8.50 -0.76
CA LEU A 9 7.16 -7.27 -0.15
C LEU A 9 8.51 -7.48 0.54
N GLU A 10 8.66 -8.60 1.24
CA GLU A 10 9.90 -8.99 1.88
C GLU A 10 11.02 -9.23 0.85
N GLU A 11 10.72 -9.95 -0.22
CA GLU A 11 11.65 -10.23 -1.31
C GLU A 11 12.10 -8.94 -2.01
N ALA A 12 11.16 -8.06 -2.35
CA ALA A 12 11.46 -6.74 -2.92
C ALA A 12 12.30 -5.88 -1.97
N GLY A 13 12.05 -5.97 -0.66
CA GLY A 13 12.84 -5.29 0.36
C GLY A 13 14.29 -5.79 0.42
N LYS A 14 14.48 -7.12 0.32
CA LYS A 14 15.82 -7.75 0.27
C LYS A 14 16.58 -7.37 -1.00
N ILE A 15 15.93 -7.40 -2.17
CA ILE A 15 16.52 -6.99 -3.45
C ILE A 15 17.00 -5.54 -3.40
N ARG A 16 16.27 -4.67 -2.70
CA ARG A 16 16.63 -3.26 -2.49
C ARG A 16 17.62 -3.03 -1.35
N ASN A 17 18.13 -4.10 -0.75
CA ASN A 17 19.06 -4.09 0.39
C ASN A 17 18.55 -3.26 1.58
N LEU A 18 17.25 -3.31 1.85
CA LEU A 18 16.66 -2.66 3.03
C LEU A 18 17.05 -3.41 4.29
N LYS A 19 17.19 -2.67 5.41
CA LYS A 19 17.37 -3.28 6.73
C LYS A 19 16.17 -4.16 7.06
N GLU A 20 16.42 -5.33 7.65
CA GLU A 20 15.39 -6.28 8.05
C GLU A 20 14.31 -5.63 8.94
N ARG A 21 14.71 -4.77 9.89
CA ARG A 21 13.78 -3.97 10.71
C ARG A 21 12.81 -3.17 9.85
N SER A 22 13.30 -2.51 8.80
CA SER A 22 12.47 -1.69 7.92
C SER A 22 11.46 -2.55 7.16
N ILE A 23 11.90 -3.71 6.65
CA ILE A 23 11.03 -4.67 5.96
C ILE A 23 9.92 -5.17 6.90
N ASN A 24 10.27 -5.52 8.14
CA ASN A 24 9.31 -5.93 9.16
C ASN A 24 8.31 -4.82 9.52
N CYS A 25 8.76 -3.57 9.64
CA CYS A 25 7.87 -2.44 9.85
C CYS A 25 6.88 -2.30 8.68
N TYR A 26 7.34 -2.39 7.43
CA TYR A 26 6.46 -2.33 6.27
C TYR A 26 5.45 -3.47 6.23
N LYS A 27 5.87 -4.71 6.51
CA LYS A 27 4.96 -5.86 6.60
C LYS A 27 3.85 -5.62 7.63
N ASN A 28 4.20 -5.10 8.80
CA ASN A 28 3.24 -4.79 9.85
C ASN A 28 2.25 -3.69 9.42
N TYR A 29 2.74 -2.56 8.90
CA TYR A 29 1.87 -1.48 8.43
C TYR A 29 0.89 -1.95 7.34
N VAL A 30 1.39 -2.71 6.37
CA VAL A 30 0.55 -3.22 5.28
C VAL A 30 -0.46 -4.25 5.79
N SER A 31 -0.07 -5.12 6.72
CA SER A 31 -0.99 -6.07 7.37
C SER A 31 -2.12 -5.34 8.11
N TYR A 32 -1.81 -4.27 8.85
CA TYR A 32 -2.82 -3.43 9.49
C TYR A 32 -3.74 -2.75 8.48
N PHE A 33 -3.18 -2.18 7.42
CA PHE A 33 -3.94 -1.52 6.37
C PHE A 33 -4.91 -2.49 5.68
N LEU A 34 -4.45 -3.68 5.29
CA LEU A 34 -5.27 -4.69 4.64
C LEU A 34 -6.37 -5.22 5.56
N LYS A 35 -6.04 -5.44 6.84
CA LYS A 35 -7.04 -5.80 7.87
C LYS A 35 -8.10 -4.70 8.04
N TYR A 36 -7.70 -3.43 8.02
CA TYR A 36 -8.62 -2.29 8.11
C TYR A 36 -9.51 -2.17 6.89
N GLN A 37 -8.97 -2.35 5.67
CA GLN A 37 -9.77 -2.29 4.45
C GLN A 37 -10.79 -3.45 4.36
N ASN A 38 -10.52 -4.58 5.03
CA ASN A 38 -11.35 -5.79 5.00
C ASN A 38 -11.71 -6.21 3.55
N LYS A 39 -10.77 -5.98 2.64
CA LYS A 39 -10.86 -6.22 1.20
C LYS A 39 -9.62 -6.98 0.75
N ASN A 40 -9.74 -7.71 -0.35
CA ASN A 40 -8.58 -8.41 -0.90
C ASN A 40 -7.52 -7.42 -1.40
N PRO A 41 -6.22 -7.75 -1.30
CA PRO A 41 -5.15 -6.85 -1.72
C PRO A 41 -5.21 -6.56 -3.22
N GLU A 42 -5.65 -7.52 -4.05
CA GLU A 42 -5.87 -7.30 -5.49
C GLU A 42 -6.99 -6.28 -5.80
N GLU A 43 -8.05 -6.26 -4.99
CA GLU A 43 -9.13 -5.26 -5.13
C GLU A 43 -8.67 -3.89 -4.66
N THR A 44 -7.85 -3.86 -3.61
CA THR A 44 -7.28 -2.64 -3.04
C THR A 44 -6.23 -2.02 -3.98
N GLN A 45 -5.43 -2.86 -4.64
CA GLN A 45 -4.40 -2.45 -5.59
C GLN A 45 -5.02 -1.82 -6.85
N LYS A 46 -6.12 -2.38 -7.36
CA LYS A 46 -6.91 -1.75 -8.45
C LYS A 46 -7.46 -0.38 -8.04
N ALA A 47 -7.87 -0.20 -6.79
CA ALA A 47 -8.31 1.10 -6.28
C ALA A 47 -7.17 2.11 -6.04
N HIS A 48 -5.93 1.65 -5.86
CA HIS A 48 -4.74 2.49 -5.65
C HIS A 48 -4.07 2.94 -6.97
N PHE A 49 -4.30 2.22 -8.07
CA PHE A 49 -3.82 2.55 -9.43
C PHE A 49 -4.84 3.33 -10.28
N MET A 50 -6.00 3.73 -9.74
CA MET A 50 -6.91 4.68 -10.39
C MET A 50 -6.73 6.10 -9.83
N PRO A 51 -6.85 7.14 -10.67
CA PRO A 51 -6.50 8.51 -10.32
C PRO A 51 -7.48 9.07 -9.29
N GLU A 52 -6.90 9.71 -8.27
CA GLU A 52 -7.54 10.68 -7.40
C GLU A 52 -8.85 10.23 -6.75
N SER A 53 -8.74 9.72 -5.51
CA SER A 53 -9.84 9.77 -4.53
C SER A 53 -10.61 11.10 -4.65
N PRO A 54 -11.95 11.14 -4.52
CA PRO A 54 -12.72 12.40 -4.59
C PRO A 54 -12.21 13.49 -3.63
N ARG A 55 -11.51 13.09 -2.56
CA ARG A 55 -10.80 14.00 -1.64
C ARG A 55 -9.57 14.65 -2.29
N MET A 56 -8.81 13.91 -3.08
CA MET A 56 -7.63 14.40 -3.81
C MET A 56 -8.05 15.31 -4.99
N GLN A 57 -9.13 14.96 -5.71
CA GLN A 57 -9.71 15.83 -6.75
C GLN A 57 -10.13 17.20 -6.21
N LYS A 58 -10.72 17.24 -5.00
CA LYS A 58 -11.09 18.50 -4.35
C LYS A 58 -9.89 19.37 -3.96
N ILE A 59 -8.73 18.76 -3.71
CA ILE A 59 -7.50 19.48 -3.37
C ILE A 59 -6.84 20.02 -4.63
N SER A 60 -6.80 19.24 -5.72
CA SER A 60 -6.23 19.70 -7.00
C SER A 60 -7.03 20.84 -7.64
N PHE A 61 -8.36 20.83 -7.55
CA PHE A 61 -9.20 21.94 -8.01
C PHE A 61 -8.99 23.24 -7.21
N LYS A 62 -8.64 23.14 -5.92
CA LYS A 62 -8.37 24.31 -5.07
C LYS A 62 -7.00 24.94 -5.32
N ALA A 63 -6.06 24.20 -5.90
CA ALA A 63 -4.70 24.67 -6.17
C ALA A 63 -4.55 25.39 -7.53
N GLN A 64 -5.57 25.30 -8.41
CA GLN A 64 -5.58 25.93 -9.73
C GLN A 64 -6.41 27.22 -9.79
N GLY A 65 -6.83 27.75 -8.63
CA GLY A 65 -7.57 29.01 -8.48
C GLY A 65 -6.77 30.04 -7.70
#